data_AF-A0A231GVE9-F1
#
_entry.id   AF-A0A231GVE9-F1
#
_cell.length_a   1.000
_cell.length_b   1.000
_cell.length_c   1.000
_cell.angle_alpha   90.00
_cell.angle_beta   90.00
_cell.angle_gamma   90.00
#
_symmetry.space_group_name_H-M   'P 1'
#
loop_
_entity.id
_entity.type
_entity.pdbx_description
1 polymer ?
#
loop_
_entity_poly.entity_id
_entity_poly.type
_entity_poly.pdbx_seq_one_letter_code
_entity_poly.pdbx_strand_id
1 'polypeptide(L)'
;MKEGTAISASGVRPRKVATALLVLFVATILAEPEPARAAPDSGCPVLWVLGVQGTGQSSPTASRTDDTGVLGALLGPVGAAVPDLVQHTYIPYPAGFGGAPGVGGGAESYTASVTEAVADLATTAEQIAASCPATRLAMVGYSQGAQAVSQLARAIGAGNGPVPAETVAAVALYADPERRAGSPVFPGRPGQLTPDPAPGTSGTAVASVQITAPAASGGGIADDDADYGTLTGRVLDICVDGDLACSTPEHAALLRTGALLAAQADLSNPVAAIAGMHHVLTQALGSAWATVVLDDILISPATVDYSPRKPLSQRIIDASDPRVAAPPPERVAAASERWNQVTATVAAHPVEAAKLAGQLAGAWGQLVADNADLANPAVWARLAATVPLHDGYPNGQLATGIAWLMAVAHDLSQGQS
;
A
#
# COMPACT_ATOMS: atom_id res chain seq x y z
N MET A 1 -73.65 15.42 -45.97
CA MET A 1 -74.82 15.39 -46.87
C MET A 1 -74.51 14.35 -47.94
N LYS A 2 -75.26 13.24 -47.93
CA LYS A 2 -75.49 12.22 -48.98
C LYS A 2 -74.25 11.62 -49.67
N GLU A 3 -73.86 10.37 -49.39
CA GLU A 3 -74.48 9.09 -49.83
C GLU A 3 -74.75 8.97 -51.34
N GLY A 4 -74.31 7.84 -51.89
CA GLY A 4 -74.58 7.33 -53.25
C GLY A 4 -73.48 6.34 -53.66
N THR A 5 -73.53 5.04 -53.35
CA THR A 5 -74.43 3.99 -53.90
C THR A 5 -74.24 3.83 -55.42
N ALA A 6 -74.08 2.68 -56.08
CA ALA A 6 -73.70 1.30 -55.80
C ALA A 6 -73.68 0.55 -57.17
N ILE A 7 -73.28 -0.74 -57.16
CA ILE A 7 -73.73 -1.85 -58.05
C ILE A 7 -73.21 -1.89 -59.51
N SER A 8 -72.55 -3.01 -59.87
CA SER A 8 -72.99 -3.97 -60.94
C SER A 8 -71.95 -5.10 -61.06
N ALA A 9 -72.19 -6.33 -60.59
CA ALA A 9 -72.93 -7.45 -61.22
C ALA A 9 -72.02 -8.46 -61.95
N SER A 10 -71.78 -9.57 -61.23
CA SER A 10 -71.95 -10.99 -61.62
C SER A 10 -71.58 -11.48 -63.02
N GLY A 11 -70.67 -12.46 -63.05
CA GLY A 11 -70.49 -13.42 -64.15
C GLY A 11 -69.79 -14.70 -63.68
N VAL A 12 -70.55 -15.65 -63.13
CA VAL A 12 -70.10 -17.01 -62.76
C VAL A 12 -70.29 -17.95 -63.95
N ARG A 13 -69.28 -18.78 -64.28
CA ARG A 13 -69.46 -20.17 -64.81
C ARG A 13 -68.20 -21.02 -64.54
N PRO A 14 -68.31 -22.37 -64.50
CA PRO A 14 -67.69 -23.20 -63.46
C PRO A 14 -66.64 -24.19 -64.02
N ARG A 15 -65.75 -24.70 -63.15
CA ARG A 15 -65.64 -26.14 -62.78
C ARG A 15 -64.24 -26.53 -62.27
N LYS A 16 -64.30 -27.27 -61.15
CA LYS A 16 -63.45 -28.41 -60.74
C LYS A 16 -62.04 -28.11 -60.23
N VAL A 17 -62.02 -27.92 -58.90
CA VAL A 17 -61.09 -28.43 -57.90
C VAL A 17 -59.98 -29.35 -58.42
N ALA A 18 -58.75 -28.88 -58.30
CA ALA A 18 -57.56 -29.72 -58.12
C ALA A 18 -56.73 -29.10 -56.99
N THR A 19 -56.72 -29.77 -55.85
CA THR A 19 -55.99 -29.39 -54.66
C THR A 19 -54.49 -29.55 -54.91
N ALA A 20 -53.76 -28.44 -54.97
CA ALA A 20 -52.30 -28.45 -54.89
C ALA A 20 -51.89 -27.55 -53.72
N LEU A 21 -51.41 -28.16 -52.64
CA LEU A 21 -50.79 -27.47 -51.52
C LEU A 21 -49.56 -26.72 -52.03
N LEU A 22 -49.63 -25.39 -52.03
CA LEU A 22 -48.48 -24.52 -52.20
C LEU A 22 -47.90 -24.26 -50.80
N VAL A 23 -46.82 -24.96 -50.46
CA VAL A 23 -46.03 -24.68 -49.24
C VAL A 23 -45.22 -23.42 -49.53
N LEU A 24 -45.63 -22.29 -48.93
CA LEU A 24 -44.87 -21.07 -48.92
C LEU A 24 -43.71 -21.25 -47.91
N PHE A 25 -42.49 -21.43 -48.41
CA PHE A 25 -41.28 -21.34 -47.57
C PHE A 25 -41.09 -19.86 -47.18
N VAL A 26 -41.56 -19.50 -45.99
CA VAL A 26 -41.11 -18.27 -45.32
C VAL A 26 -39.72 -18.58 -44.79
N ALA A 27 -38.69 -18.02 -45.41
CA ALA A 27 -37.36 -18.00 -44.81
C ALA A 27 -37.41 -17.10 -43.57
N THR A 28 -37.65 -17.70 -42.41
CA THR A 28 -37.38 -17.08 -41.12
C THR A 28 -35.88 -16.89 -41.00
N ILE A 29 -35.41 -15.66 -41.18
CA ILE A 29 -34.10 -15.25 -40.71
C ILE A 29 -34.18 -15.33 -39.18
N LEU A 30 -33.64 -16.41 -38.62
CA LEU A 30 -33.36 -16.47 -37.20
C LEU A 30 -32.21 -15.49 -36.97
N ALA A 31 -32.52 -14.30 -36.48
CA ALA A 31 -31.53 -13.48 -35.82
C ALA A 31 -31.05 -14.30 -34.61
N GLU A 32 -29.81 -14.80 -34.68
CA GLU A 32 -29.13 -15.29 -33.49
C GLU A 32 -29.10 -14.13 -32.50
N PRO A 33 -29.46 -14.34 -31.21
CA PRO A 33 -29.28 -13.30 -30.22
C PRO A 33 -27.77 -13.05 -30.14
N GLU A 34 -27.33 -11.84 -30.49
CA GLU A 34 -26.04 -11.34 -30.03
C GLU A 34 -25.98 -11.59 -28.52
N PRO A 35 -24.84 -12.05 -27.96
CA PRO A 35 -24.68 -12.04 -26.51
C PRO A 35 -25.00 -10.63 -26.05
N ALA A 36 -26.01 -10.50 -25.18
CA ALA A 36 -26.38 -9.23 -24.62
C ALA A 36 -25.16 -8.68 -23.89
N ARG A 37 -24.49 -7.70 -24.51
CA ARG A 37 -23.50 -6.90 -23.82
C ARG A 37 -24.24 -6.28 -22.65
N ALA A 38 -23.87 -6.66 -21.42
CA ALA A 38 -24.43 -6.04 -20.24
C ALA A 38 -24.26 -4.52 -20.43
N ALA A 39 -25.37 -3.79 -20.38
CA ALA A 39 -25.29 -2.34 -20.25
C ALA A 39 -24.44 -2.07 -18.99
N PRO A 40 -23.59 -1.03 -18.96
CA PRO A 40 -22.98 -0.62 -17.71
C PRO A 40 -24.13 -0.39 -16.73
N ASP A 41 -24.12 -1.09 -15.58
CA ASP A 41 -24.92 -0.68 -14.44
C ASP A 41 -24.58 0.79 -14.23
N SER A 42 -25.55 1.68 -14.45
CA SER A 42 -25.33 3.11 -14.77
C SER A 42 -24.73 3.95 -13.62
N GLY A 43 -24.10 3.30 -12.63
CA GLY A 43 -23.29 3.91 -11.58
C GLY A 43 -21.93 3.25 -11.30
N CYS A 44 -21.62 2.04 -11.79
CA CYS A 44 -20.36 1.34 -11.48
C CYS A 44 -19.31 1.52 -12.60
N PRO A 45 -18.14 2.11 -12.33
CA PRO A 45 -17.07 2.25 -13.32
C PRO A 45 -16.35 0.92 -13.58
N VAL A 46 -15.63 0.80 -14.69
CA VAL A 46 -14.76 -0.39 -14.91
C VAL A 46 -13.58 -0.40 -13.94
N LEU A 47 -13.11 0.78 -13.53
CA LEU A 47 -12.05 0.98 -12.55
C LEU A 47 -12.47 1.99 -11.49
N TRP A 48 -12.35 1.61 -10.21
CA TRP A 48 -12.51 2.53 -9.08
C TRP A 48 -11.15 2.78 -8.41
N VAL A 49 -10.74 4.03 -8.29
CA VAL A 49 -9.45 4.41 -7.69
C VAL A 49 -9.64 4.91 -6.27
N LEU A 50 -9.01 4.26 -5.30
CA LEU A 50 -8.99 4.66 -3.89
C LEU A 50 -7.73 5.48 -3.61
N GLY A 51 -7.90 6.77 -3.26
CA GLY A 51 -6.81 7.70 -2.99
C GLY A 51 -6.61 7.94 -1.50
N VAL A 52 -5.39 7.73 -0.98
CA VAL A 52 -5.04 8.07 0.41
C VAL A 52 -3.99 9.17 0.42
N GLN A 53 -4.41 10.34 0.88
CA GLN A 53 -3.60 11.55 0.94
C GLN A 53 -2.48 11.45 1.98
N GLY A 54 -1.48 12.32 1.89
CA GLY A 54 -0.40 12.42 2.89
C GLY A 54 -0.82 13.16 4.16
N THR A 55 0.11 13.26 5.11
CA THR A 55 -0.05 14.03 6.35
C THR A 55 -0.45 15.47 6.04
N GLY A 56 -1.44 16.00 6.78
CA GLY A 56 -1.96 17.35 6.59
C GLY A 56 -2.78 17.59 5.31
N GLN A 57 -3.00 16.57 4.47
CA GLN A 57 -3.75 16.68 3.22
C GLN A 57 -5.13 16.01 3.26
N SER A 58 -5.56 15.53 4.44
CA SER A 58 -6.89 15.01 4.72
C SER A 58 -7.37 15.44 6.10
N SER A 59 -8.60 15.07 6.43
CA SER A 59 -9.20 15.19 7.76
C SER A 59 -10.34 14.18 7.88
N PRO A 60 -10.88 13.90 9.08
CA PRO A 60 -12.01 12.99 9.26
C PRO A 60 -13.29 13.42 8.53
N THR A 61 -13.36 14.70 8.13
CA THR A 61 -14.48 15.30 7.39
C THR A 61 -14.09 15.74 5.98
N ALA A 62 -12.92 15.33 5.49
CA ALA A 62 -12.49 15.65 4.13
C ALA A 62 -13.47 15.12 3.09
N SER A 63 -13.63 15.86 1.99
CA SER A 63 -14.45 15.39 0.87
C SER A 63 -13.84 14.11 0.29
N ARG A 64 -14.71 13.14 0.02
CA ARG A 64 -14.33 11.89 -0.65
C ARG A 64 -14.13 12.06 -2.16
N THR A 65 -14.46 13.22 -2.74
CA THR A 65 -14.45 13.42 -4.20
C THR A 65 -13.62 14.61 -4.66
N ASP A 66 -13.27 15.54 -3.77
CA ASP A 66 -12.62 16.78 -4.18
C ASP A 66 -11.13 16.54 -4.45
N ASP A 67 -10.69 16.86 -5.68
CA ASP A 67 -9.29 16.74 -6.07
C ASP A 67 -8.43 17.81 -5.40
N THR A 68 -7.79 17.41 -4.31
CA THR A 68 -6.94 18.27 -3.47
C THR A 68 -5.59 17.63 -3.18
N GLY A 69 -4.64 18.40 -2.64
CA GLY A 69 -3.31 17.90 -2.27
C GLY A 69 -2.53 17.31 -3.44
N VAL A 70 -1.61 16.39 -3.15
CA VAL A 70 -0.75 15.76 -4.16
C VAL A 70 -1.55 14.82 -5.05
N LEU A 71 -2.45 14.00 -4.49
CA LEU A 71 -3.20 13.04 -5.32
C LEU A 71 -4.28 13.70 -6.18
N GLY A 72 -4.76 14.90 -5.84
CA GLY A 72 -5.62 15.70 -6.72
C GLY A 72 -4.95 16.02 -8.06
N ALA A 73 -3.63 16.26 -8.05
CA ALA A 73 -2.85 16.47 -9.28
C ALA A 73 -2.65 15.18 -10.10
N LEU A 74 -2.99 14.01 -9.54
CA LEU A 74 -2.95 12.71 -10.23
C LEU A 74 -4.36 12.28 -10.67
N LEU A 75 -5.32 12.22 -9.75
CA LEU A 75 -6.65 11.66 -10.00
C LEU A 75 -7.55 12.62 -10.78
N GLY A 76 -7.40 13.94 -10.61
CA GLY A 76 -8.14 14.92 -11.39
C GLY A 76 -7.90 14.78 -12.90
N PRO A 77 -6.64 14.75 -13.38
CA PRO A 77 -6.34 14.46 -14.78
C PRO A 77 -6.84 13.10 -15.28
N VAL A 78 -6.78 12.04 -14.46
CA VAL A 78 -7.31 10.71 -14.84
C VAL A 78 -8.83 10.78 -15.05
N GLY A 79 -9.56 11.33 -14.09
CA GLY A 79 -11.02 11.47 -14.17
C GLY A 79 -11.46 12.36 -15.32
N ALA A 80 -10.72 13.43 -15.62
CA ALA A 80 -11.00 14.30 -16.75
C ALA A 80 -10.75 13.63 -18.12
N ALA A 81 -9.77 12.73 -18.20
CA ALA A 81 -9.39 12.07 -19.45
C ALA A 81 -10.27 10.86 -19.80
N VAL A 82 -10.71 10.10 -18.79
CA VAL A 82 -11.53 8.88 -18.97
C VAL A 82 -12.76 8.84 -18.04
N PRO A 83 -13.63 9.88 -18.07
CA PRO A 83 -14.72 10.05 -17.11
C PRO A 83 -15.77 8.93 -17.12
N ASP A 84 -15.91 8.23 -18.26
CA ASP A 84 -16.87 7.13 -18.41
C ASP A 84 -16.29 5.78 -17.92
N LEU A 85 -14.99 5.70 -17.65
CA LEU A 85 -14.31 4.45 -17.27
C LEU A 85 -13.87 4.43 -15.81
N VAL A 86 -13.60 5.61 -15.22
CA VAL A 86 -12.99 5.74 -13.90
C VAL A 86 -13.87 6.58 -12.99
N GLN A 87 -14.05 6.11 -11.75
CA GLN A 87 -14.39 6.98 -10.62
C GLN A 87 -13.31 6.85 -9.55
N HIS A 88 -13.19 7.85 -8.69
CA HIS A 88 -12.27 7.82 -7.57
C HIS A 88 -12.95 8.20 -6.26
N THR A 89 -12.33 7.78 -5.17
CA THR A 89 -12.74 8.11 -3.81
C THR A 89 -11.51 8.34 -2.96
N TYR A 90 -11.44 9.51 -2.32
CA TYR A 90 -10.44 9.80 -1.30
C TYR A 90 -10.87 9.22 0.05
N ILE A 91 -9.89 8.74 0.81
CA ILE A 91 -10.09 8.23 2.17
C ILE A 91 -9.97 9.40 3.17
N PRO A 92 -11.05 9.79 3.86
CA PRO A 92 -11.01 10.77 4.93
C PRO A 92 -10.45 10.10 6.18
N TYR A 93 -9.43 10.72 6.77
CA TYR A 93 -8.77 10.23 7.98
C TYR A 93 -8.02 11.41 8.65
N PRO A 94 -7.51 11.27 9.89
CA PRO A 94 -6.90 12.37 10.62
C PRO A 94 -5.72 13.05 9.90
N ALA A 95 -4.97 12.29 9.09
CA ALA A 95 -3.73 12.72 8.46
C ALA A 95 -2.76 13.41 9.44
N GLY A 96 -2.73 12.90 10.68
CA GLY A 96 -2.04 13.49 11.82
C GLY A 96 -0.60 12.99 11.98
N PHE A 97 0.21 13.83 12.64
CA PHE A 97 1.58 13.50 13.05
C PHE A 97 1.78 13.95 14.51
N GLY A 98 0.87 13.54 15.39
CA GLY A 98 0.88 13.87 16.81
C GLY A 98 0.75 15.36 17.09
N GLY A 99 0.17 16.16 16.18
CA GLY A 99 0.09 17.63 16.34
C GLY A 99 1.44 18.35 16.25
N ALA A 100 2.45 17.75 15.62
CA ALA A 100 3.75 18.39 15.43
C ALA A 100 3.60 19.76 14.72
N PRO A 101 4.29 20.83 15.21
CA PRO A 101 4.18 22.14 14.59
C PRO A 101 4.67 22.15 13.13
N GLY A 102 3.85 22.66 12.21
CA GLY A 102 4.24 22.92 10.83
C GLY A 102 4.05 21.77 9.83
N VAL A 103 3.63 20.58 10.27
CA VAL A 103 3.33 19.44 9.36
C VAL A 103 1.85 19.31 8.99
N GLY A 104 0.96 20.06 9.67
CA GLY A 104 -0.49 20.00 9.45
C GLY A 104 -1.15 18.74 10.03
N GLY A 105 -2.45 18.57 9.77
CA GLY A 105 -3.23 17.41 10.22
C GLY A 105 -3.76 17.52 11.65
N GLY A 106 -4.36 16.42 12.12
CA GLY A 106 -4.92 16.30 13.47
C GLY A 106 -3.87 16.12 14.58
N ALA A 107 -4.35 16.08 15.82
CA ALA A 107 -3.52 15.82 17.01
C ALA A 107 -3.19 14.34 17.20
N GLU A 108 -3.87 13.47 16.45
CA GLU A 108 -3.67 12.02 16.43
C GLU A 108 -2.22 11.67 16.09
N SER A 109 -1.65 10.71 16.82
CA SER A 109 -0.31 10.21 16.51
C SER A 109 -0.26 9.64 15.09
N TYR A 110 0.92 9.68 14.48
CA TYR A 110 1.11 9.15 13.13
C TYR A 110 0.61 7.71 13.01
N THR A 111 0.95 6.88 13.99
CA THR A 111 0.56 5.47 14.05
C THR A 111 -0.96 5.29 14.11
N ALA A 112 -1.65 6.06 14.95
CA ALA A 112 -3.10 6.01 15.05
C ALA A 112 -3.77 6.47 13.74
N SER A 113 -3.23 7.53 13.14
CA SER A 113 -3.70 8.07 11.86
C SER A 113 -3.55 7.07 10.71
N VAL A 114 -2.39 6.39 10.59
CA VAL A 114 -2.20 5.33 9.58
C VAL A 114 -3.14 4.16 9.82
N THR A 115 -3.31 3.74 11.08
CA THR A 115 -4.22 2.64 11.44
C THR A 115 -5.66 2.94 11.01
N GLU A 116 -6.14 4.17 11.24
CA GLU A 116 -7.47 4.59 10.80
C GLU A 116 -7.59 4.65 9.27
N ALA A 117 -6.56 5.16 8.58
CA ALA A 117 -6.52 5.19 7.12
C ALA A 117 -6.60 3.77 6.51
N VAL A 118 -5.85 2.81 7.06
CA VAL A 118 -5.90 1.40 6.61
C VAL A 118 -7.30 0.82 6.83
N ALA A 119 -7.91 1.10 7.99
CA ALA A 119 -9.24 0.58 8.31
C ALA A 119 -10.35 1.14 7.39
N ASP A 120 -10.37 2.45 7.14
CA ASP A 120 -11.37 3.06 6.23
C ASP A 120 -11.10 2.68 4.77
N LEU A 121 -9.83 2.59 4.36
CA LEU A 121 -9.46 2.10 3.02
C LEU A 121 -9.94 0.66 2.81
N ALA A 122 -9.70 -0.24 3.76
CA ALA A 122 -10.13 -1.63 3.70
C ALA A 122 -11.67 -1.75 3.64
N THR A 123 -12.37 -1.01 4.49
CA THR A 123 -13.83 -0.98 4.55
C THR A 123 -14.41 -0.45 3.23
N THR A 124 -13.84 0.63 2.69
CA THR A 124 -14.29 1.24 1.43
C THR A 124 -14.05 0.29 0.25
N ALA A 125 -12.90 -0.38 0.20
CA ALA A 125 -12.58 -1.38 -0.81
C ALA A 125 -13.58 -2.55 -0.81
N GLU A 126 -13.91 -3.08 0.37
CA GLU A 126 -14.90 -4.15 0.53
C GLU A 126 -16.29 -3.71 0.07
N GLN A 127 -16.73 -2.51 0.47
CA GLN A 127 -18.03 -1.96 0.10
C GLN A 127 -18.18 -1.76 -1.41
N ILE A 128 -17.16 -1.24 -2.08
CA ILE A 128 -17.17 -1.06 -3.54
C ILE A 128 -17.16 -2.42 -4.23
N ALA A 129 -16.32 -3.36 -3.81
CA ALA A 129 -16.27 -4.69 -4.40
C ALA A 129 -17.60 -5.45 -4.24
N ALA A 130 -18.30 -5.27 -3.13
CA ALA A 130 -19.63 -5.84 -2.89
C ALA A 130 -20.72 -5.17 -3.72
N SER A 131 -20.66 -3.84 -3.88
CA SER A 131 -21.69 -3.07 -4.60
C SER A 131 -21.51 -3.11 -6.12
N CYS A 132 -20.28 -3.25 -6.59
CA CYS A 132 -19.89 -3.29 -8.00
C CYS A 132 -18.97 -4.48 -8.29
N PRO A 133 -19.47 -5.73 -8.34
CA PRO A 133 -18.63 -6.93 -8.46
C PRO A 133 -17.80 -7.01 -9.76
N ALA A 134 -18.23 -6.32 -10.82
CA ALA A 134 -17.51 -6.24 -12.09
C ALA A 134 -16.40 -5.18 -12.09
N THR A 135 -16.44 -4.22 -11.16
CA THR A 135 -15.43 -3.16 -11.03
C THR A 135 -14.13 -3.73 -10.50
N ARG A 136 -13.00 -3.24 -11.03
CA ARG A 136 -11.68 -3.47 -10.43
C ARG A 136 -11.25 -2.27 -9.62
N LEU A 137 -10.40 -2.52 -8.64
CA LEU A 137 -9.86 -1.50 -7.75
C LEU A 137 -8.45 -1.12 -8.19
N ALA A 138 -8.16 0.18 -8.15
CA ALA A 138 -6.80 0.67 -8.03
C ALA A 138 -6.66 1.41 -6.69
N MET A 139 -5.46 1.40 -6.13
CA MET A 139 -5.15 2.14 -4.90
C MET A 139 -3.96 3.05 -5.13
N VAL A 140 -4.06 4.30 -4.70
CA VAL A 140 -2.99 5.29 -4.82
C VAL A 140 -2.75 5.95 -3.48
N GLY A 141 -1.50 6.00 -3.04
CA GLY A 141 -1.14 6.62 -1.78
C GLY A 141 0.05 7.55 -1.92
N TYR A 142 0.06 8.61 -1.11
CA TYR A 142 1.19 9.53 -0.99
C TYR A 142 1.64 9.66 0.48
N SER A 143 2.94 9.55 0.74
CA SER A 143 3.55 9.71 2.07
C SER A 143 2.88 8.80 3.13
N GLN A 144 2.28 9.36 4.19
CA GLN A 144 1.48 8.62 5.16
C GLN A 144 0.37 7.76 4.52
N GLY A 145 -0.27 8.26 3.47
CA GLY A 145 -1.26 7.50 2.72
C GLY A 145 -0.64 6.39 1.86
N ALA A 146 0.59 6.56 1.37
CA ALA A 146 1.34 5.49 0.72
C ALA A 146 1.60 4.34 1.69
N GLN A 147 1.96 4.64 2.94
CA GLN A 147 2.08 3.61 3.97
C GLN A 147 0.78 2.83 4.17
N ALA A 148 -0.36 3.52 4.30
CA ALA A 148 -1.66 2.87 4.48
C ALA A 148 -2.03 1.97 3.29
N VAL A 149 -1.81 2.45 2.06
CA VAL A 149 -2.03 1.65 0.84
C VAL A 149 -1.07 0.47 0.77
N SER A 150 0.21 0.67 1.13
CA SER A 150 1.24 -0.37 1.13
C SER A 150 0.85 -1.52 2.05
N GLN A 151 0.44 -1.21 3.30
CA GLN A 151 -0.01 -2.22 4.26
C GLN A 151 -1.23 -3.01 3.76
N LEU A 152 -2.25 -2.33 3.21
CA LEU A 152 -3.42 -3.02 2.68
C LEU A 152 -3.08 -3.87 1.45
N ALA A 153 -2.25 -3.35 0.54
CA ALA A 153 -1.81 -4.07 -0.64
C ALA A 153 -1.02 -5.34 -0.27
N ARG A 154 -0.12 -5.27 0.73
CA ARG A 154 0.61 -6.42 1.26
C ARG A 154 -0.35 -7.46 1.86
N ALA A 155 -1.34 -7.01 2.65
CA ALA A 155 -2.36 -7.91 3.21
C ALA A 155 -3.18 -8.62 2.12
N ILE A 156 -3.65 -7.89 1.10
CA ILE A 156 -4.37 -8.44 -0.06
C ILE A 156 -3.46 -9.42 -0.83
N GLY A 157 -2.22 -9.02 -1.11
CA GLY A 157 -1.24 -9.83 -1.84
C GLY A 157 -0.89 -11.15 -1.15
N ALA A 158 -0.92 -11.17 0.18
CA ALA A 158 -0.75 -12.35 1.02
C ALA A 158 -2.04 -13.17 1.20
N GLY A 159 -3.17 -12.74 0.65
CA GLY A 159 -4.47 -13.43 0.77
C GLY A 159 -5.20 -13.17 2.10
N ASN A 160 -4.78 -12.16 2.86
CA ASN A 160 -5.37 -11.77 4.16
C ASN A 160 -6.15 -10.44 4.09
N GLY A 161 -6.36 -9.90 2.88
CA GLY A 161 -7.04 -8.62 2.67
C GLY A 161 -8.57 -8.73 2.58
N PRO A 162 -9.29 -7.59 2.59
CA PRO A 162 -10.75 -7.55 2.55
C PRO A 162 -11.34 -7.91 1.18
N VAL A 163 -10.50 -7.94 0.14
CA VAL A 163 -10.86 -8.34 -1.22
C VAL A 163 -9.82 -9.30 -1.76
N PRO A 164 -10.18 -10.18 -2.71
CA PRO A 164 -9.21 -11.00 -3.42
C PRO A 164 -8.21 -10.17 -4.23
N ALA A 165 -6.98 -10.67 -4.41
CA ALA A 165 -5.92 -9.97 -5.12
C ALA A 165 -6.24 -9.73 -6.62
N GLU A 166 -7.09 -10.56 -7.22
CA GLU A 166 -7.59 -10.40 -8.58
C GLU A 166 -8.52 -9.21 -8.77
N THR A 167 -9.10 -8.69 -7.69
CA THR A 167 -9.92 -7.47 -7.70
C THR A 167 -9.05 -6.22 -7.85
N VAL A 168 -7.77 -6.30 -7.48
CA VAL A 168 -6.82 -5.17 -7.52
C VAL A 168 -6.05 -5.16 -8.84
N ALA A 169 -6.33 -4.17 -9.66
CA ALA A 169 -5.73 -3.97 -10.98
C ALA A 169 -4.41 -3.17 -10.94
N ALA A 170 -4.26 -2.24 -10.00
CA ALA A 170 -3.06 -1.40 -9.87
C ALA A 170 -2.89 -0.84 -8.46
N VAL A 171 -1.65 -0.71 -8.00
CA VAL A 171 -1.29 0.02 -6.78
C VAL A 171 -0.15 0.98 -7.11
N ALA A 172 -0.32 2.27 -6.82
CA ALA A 172 0.72 3.28 -7.01
C ALA A 172 1.03 3.99 -5.69
N LEU A 173 2.29 3.89 -5.26
CA LEU A 173 2.80 4.46 -4.02
C LEU A 173 3.79 5.57 -4.35
N TYR A 174 3.64 6.69 -3.66
CA TYR A 174 4.53 7.84 -3.78
C TYR A 174 5.07 8.18 -2.40
N ALA A 175 6.39 8.23 -2.27
CA ALA A 175 7.04 8.46 -0.99
C ALA A 175 6.66 7.43 0.10
N ASP A 176 6.58 6.13 -0.23
CA ASP A 176 6.21 5.07 0.72
C ASP A 176 7.23 4.96 1.89
N PRO A 177 6.81 5.27 3.13
CA PRO A 177 7.62 5.07 4.32
C PRO A 177 8.05 3.63 4.57
N GLU A 178 7.36 2.65 3.99
CA GLU A 178 7.67 1.23 4.12
C GLU A 178 8.39 0.64 2.90
N ARG A 179 8.85 1.48 1.96
CA ARG A 179 9.58 1.04 0.78
C ARG A 179 10.79 0.20 1.18
N ARG A 180 10.91 -1.02 0.64
CA ARG A 180 12.05 -1.90 0.93
C ARG A 180 13.36 -1.29 0.45
N ALA A 181 14.41 -1.39 1.27
CA ALA A 181 15.75 -0.93 0.92
C ALA A 181 16.25 -1.54 -0.41
N GLY A 182 16.73 -0.69 -1.30
CA GLY A 182 17.24 -1.08 -2.63
C GLY A 182 16.17 -1.62 -3.58
N SER A 183 14.87 -1.50 -3.25
CA SER A 183 13.80 -2.01 -4.08
C SER A 183 13.73 -1.28 -5.43
N PRO A 184 13.57 -2.01 -6.56
CA PRO A 184 13.23 -1.39 -7.84
C PRO A 184 11.85 -0.72 -7.78
N VAL A 185 11.57 0.13 -8.78
CA VAL A 185 10.29 0.85 -8.93
C VAL A 185 9.07 -0.09 -9.00
N PHE A 186 9.28 -1.32 -9.49
CA PHE A 186 8.32 -2.42 -9.36
C PHE A 186 8.84 -3.42 -8.31
N PRO A 187 8.44 -3.31 -7.04
CA PRO A 187 8.99 -4.15 -5.97
C PRO A 187 8.90 -5.64 -6.31
N GLY A 188 10.01 -6.37 -6.15
CA GLY A 188 10.10 -7.80 -6.52
C GLY A 188 10.29 -8.10 -8.01
N ARG A 189 10.49 -7.08 -8.85
CA ARG A 189 10.70 -7.21 -10.30
C ARG A 189 11.86 -6.33 -10.82
N PRO A 190 13.12 -6.67 -10.51
CA PRO A 190 14.27 -5.88 -10.93
C PRO A 190 14.35 -5.80 -12.47
N GLY A 191 14.52 -4.57 -12.99
CA GLY A 191 14.63 -4.31 -14.43
C GLY A 191 13.30 -4.24 -15.19
N GLN A 192 12.16 -4.45 -14.54
CA GLN A 192 10.85 -4.25 -15.15
C GLN A 192 10.62 -2.74 -15.40
N LEU A 193 10.11 -2.41 -16.59
CA LEU A 193 9.80 -1.03 -17.00
C LEU A 193 8.31 -0.83 -17.31
N THR A 194 7.58 -1.91 -17.52
CA THR A 194 6.14 -1.91 -17.83
C THR A 194 5.37 -2.62 -16.73
N PRO A 195 4.23 -2.12 -16.25
CA PRO A 195 3.41 -2.82 -15.27
C PRO A 195 2.85 -4.14 -15.82
N ASP A 196 2.56 -5.09 -14.94
CA ASP A 196 1.83 -6.30 -15.33
C ASP A 196 0.36 -5.96 -15.66
N PRO A 197 -0.27 -6.67 -16.62
CA PRO A 197 -1.69 -6.45 -16.96
C PRO A 197 -2.63 -6.65 -15.77
N ALA A 198 -3.75 -5.93 -15.79
CA ALA A 198 -4.85 -6.18 -14.85
C ALA A 198 -5.43 -7.60 -15.08
N PRO A 199 -5.83 -8.32 -14.02
CA PRO A 199 -6.41 -9.66 -14.14
C PRO A 199 -7.57 -9.72 -15.13
N GLY A 200 -7.51 -10.67 -16.06
CA GLY A 200 -8.55 -10.86 -17.09
C GLY A 200 -8.45 -9.93 -18.30
N THR A 201 -7.37 -9.16 -18.43
CA THR A 201 -7.15 -8.27 -19.58
C THR A 201 -5.99 -8.74 -20.47
N SER A 202 -5.94 -8.25 -21.72
CA SER A 202 -4.79 -8.48 -22.61
C SER A 202 -3.56 -7.65 -22.24
N GLY A 203 -3.74 -6.56 -21.49
CA GLY A 203 -2.66 -5.62 -21.14
C GLY A 203 -2.14 -4.78 -22.31
N THR A 204 -2.90 -4.66 -23.40
CA THR A 204 -2.42 -4.01 -24.63
C THR A 204 -2.11 -2.53 -24.40
N ALA A 205 -2.99 -1.81 -23.69
CA ALA A 205 -2.76 -0.42 -23.34
C ALA A 205 -1.65 -0.31 -22.27
N VAL A 206 -1.69 -1.15 -21.23
CA VAL A 206 -0.69 -1.14 -20.14
C VAL A 206 0.73 -1.40 -20.68
N ALA A 207 0.90 -2.29 -21.65
CA ALA A 207 2.20 -2.59 -22.27
C ALA A 207 2.84 -1.39 -22.99
N SER A 208 2.04 -0.36 -23.33
CA SER A 208 2.55 0.89 -23.92
C SER A 208 3.10 1.89 -22.88
N VAL A 209 2.83 1.67 -21.58
CA VAL A 209 3.26 2.55 -20.50
C VAL A 209 4.66 2.15 -20.03
N GLN A 210 5.63 3.04 -20.23
CA GLN A 210 7.00 2.87 -19.77
C GLN A 210 7.24 3.71 -18.51
N ILE A 211 7.70 3.06 -17.44
CA ILE A 211 8.07 3.69 -16.18
C ILE A 211 9.60 3.63 -16.07
N THR A 212 10.23 4.76 -16.35
CA THR A 212 11.69 4.91 -16.36
C THR A 212 12.20 5.72 -15.16
N ALA A 213 11.37 5.86 -14.12
CA ALA A 213 11.82 6.48 -12.88
C ALA A 213 13.02 5.70 -12.33
N PRO A 214 14.10 6.37 -11.89
CA PRO A 214 15.23 5.69 -11.29
C PRO A 214 14.83 5.09 -9.95
N ALA A 215 15.42 3.96 -9.58
CA ALA A 215 15.31 3.45 -8.21
C ALA A 215 16.05 4.40 -7.25
N ALA A 216 15.41 4.77 -6.15
CA ALA A 216 16.02 5.55 -5.08
C ALA A 216 16.99 4.70 -4.25
N SER A 217 18.02 5.33 -3.69
CA SER A 217 18.93 4.68 -2.76
C SER A 217 18.31 4.48 -1.38
N GLY A 218 18.81 3.49 -0.62
CA GLY A 218 18.28 3.16 0.68
C GLY A 218 16.84 2.64 0.63
N GLY A 219 16.13 2.76 1.76
CA GLY A 219 14.76 2.29 1.94
C GLY A 219 13.92 3.27 2.73
N GLY A 220 12.66 2.97 2.95
CA GLY A 220 11.76 3.78 3.74
C GLY A 220 12.19 3.87 5.20
N ILE A 221 11.78 4.96 5.85
CA ILE A 221 12.09 5.22 7.26
C ILE A 221 11.42 4.19 8.20
N ALA A 222 10.34 3.56 7.75
CA ALA A 222 9.57 2.51 8.40
C ALA A 222 9.62 1.18 7.62
N ASP A 223 10.68 0.94 6.84
CA ASP A 223 10.91 -0.34 6.15
C ASP A 223 10.84 -1.52 7.14
N ASP A 224 10.03 -2.52 6.80
CA ASP A 224 9.81 -3.77 7.54
C ASP A 224 10.15 -5.02 6.72
N ASP A 225 10.80 -4.83 5.56
CA ASP A 225 11.22 -5.89 4.64
C ASP A 225 10.07 -6.68 3.98
N ALA A 226 8.81 -6.23 4.10
CA ALA A 226 7.65 -6.96 3.56
C ALA A 226 7.55 -6.90 2.03
N ASP A 227 6.92 -7.92 1.44
CA ASP A 227 6.63 -8.02 0.01
C ASP A 227 5.12 -7.92 -0.30
N TYR A 228 4.79 -7.74 -1.58
CA TYR A 228 3.40 -7.58 -2.04
C TYR A 228 2.75 -8.88 -2.53
N GLY A 229 3.39 -10.04 -2.33
CA GLY A 229 2.88 -11.35 -2.72
C GLY A 229 2.31 -11.40 -4.15
N THR A 230 1.05 -11.79 -4.26
CA THR A 230 0.35 -11.94 -5.56
C THR A 230 0.10 -10.62 -6.30
N LEU A 231 0.30 -9.46 -5.66
CA LEU A 231 0.24 -8.15 -6.31
C LEU A 231 1.58 -7.72 -6.92
N THR A 232 2.68 -8.43 -6.67
CA THR A 232 3.98 -8.13 -7.30
C THR A 232 3.85 -8.03 -8.82
N GLY A 233 4.37 -6.93 -9.40
CA GLY A 233 4.21 -6.58 -10.82
C GLY A 233 3.03 -5.65 -11.12
N ARG A 234 2.04 -5.58 -10.21
CA ARG A 234 0.93 -4.59 -10.21
C ARG A 234 1.09 -3.52 -9.13
N VAL A 235 2.25 -3.44 -8.48
CA VAL A 235 2.62 -2.39 -7.53
C VAL A 235 3.75 -1.55 -8.12
N LEU A 236 3.52 -0.24 -8.14
CA LEU A 236 4.47 0.80 -8.48
C LEU A 236 4.84 1.55 -7.20
N ASP A 237 6.12 1.63 -6.88
CA ASP A 237 6.63 2.35 -5.71
C ASP A 237 7.65 3.40 -6.16
N ILE A 238 7.19 4.64 -6.28
CA ILE A 238 7.97 5.79 -6.73
C ILE A 238 8.51 6.54 -5.52
N CYS A 239 9.83 6.67 -5.50
CA CYS A 239 10.55 7.42 -4.49
C CYS A 239 11.57 8.35 -5.16
N VAL A 240 11.63 9.60 -4.70
CA VAL A 240 12.68 10.54 -5.10
C VAL A 240 13.89 10.33 -4.19
N ASP A 241 15.08 10.15 -4.79
CA ASP A 241 16.32 9.96 -4.03
C ASP A 241 16.56 11.16 -3.08
N GLY A 242 16.79 10.87 -1.80
CA GLY A 242 16.95 11.88 -0.75
C GLY A 242 15.65 12.30 -0.03
N ASP A 243 14.48 11.87 -0.49
CA ASP A 243 13.25 11.95 0.29
C ASP A 243 13.31 10.93 1.45
N LEU A 244 13.53 11.41 2.67
CA LEU A 244 13.71 10.58 3.85
C LEU A 244 12.55 9.64 4.14
N ALA A 245 11.33 9.98 3.73
CA ALA A 245 10.21 9.07 3.92
C ALA A 245 10.52 7.70 3.30
N CYS A 246 10.99 7.67 2.04
CA CYS A 246 11.15 6.45 1.24
C CYS A 246 12.60 6.11 0.83
N SER A 247 13.56 7.01 1.10
CA SER A 247 14.99 6.97 0.72
C SER A 247 15.92 7.25 1.91
N THR A 248 15.57 6.73 3.09
CA THR A 248 16.45 6.72 4.26
C THR A 248 17.72 5.88 3.99
N PRO A 249 18.93 6.40 4.29
CA PRO A 249 20.20 5.68 4.13
C PRO A 249 20.20 4.31 4.83
N GLU A 250 20.88 3.32 4.24
CA GLU A 250 20.88 1.95 4.76
C GLU A 250 21.47 1.86 6.17
N HIS A 251 22.62 2.50 6.42
CA HIS A 251 23.32 2.46 7.70
C HIS A 251 22.91 3.64 8.60
N ALA A 252 21.62 3.72 8.90
CA ALA A 252 21.01 4.76 9.74
C ALA A 252 20.00 4.17 10.74
N ALA A 253 20.34 3.04 11.38
CA ALA A 253 19.42 2.31 12.26
C ALA A 253 18.81 3.18 13.37
N LEU A 254 19.59 4.05 14.01
CA LEU A 254 19.10 4.95 15.07
C LEU A 254 18.15 6.03 14.55
N LEU A 255 18.30 6.46 13.29
CA LEU A 255 17.37 7.39 12.65
C LEU A 255 16.00 6.71 12.48
N ARG A 256 15.98 5.46 12.01
CA ARG A 256 14.75 4.64 11.91
C ARG A 256 14.11 4.42 13.27
N THR A 257 14.90 4.02 14.28
CA THR A 257 14.43 3.88 15.67
C THR A 257 13.77 5.18 16.16
N GLY A 258 14.44 6.33 16.00
CA GLY A 258 13.91 7.62 16.42
C GLY A 258 12.60 7.98 15.72
N ALA A 259 12.49 7.71 14.42
CA ALA A 259 11.27 7.96 13.65
C ALA A 259 10.10 7.08 14.10
N LEU A 260 10.32 5.78 14.33
CA LEU A 260 9.29 4.85 14.82
C LEU A 260 8.79 5.22 16.23
N LEU A 261 9.67 5.70 17.10
CA LEU A 261 9.29 6.22 18.41
C LEU A 261 8.50 7.53 18.28
N ALA A 262 8.95 8.45 17.43
CA ALA A 262 8.28 9.73 17.18
C ALA A 262 6.87 9.54 16.57
N ALA A 263 6.69 8.54 15.71
CA ALA A 263 5.41 8.20 15.09
C ALA A 263 4.32 7.78 16.10
N GLN A 264 4.70 7.43 17.33
CA GLN A 264 3.78 7.03 18.40
C GLN A 264 3.50 8.18 19.38
N ALA A 265 4.34 9.21 19.38
CA ALA A 265 4.28 10.26 20.38
C ALA A 265 3.15 11.27 20.10
N ASP A 266 2.59 11.83 21.17
CA ASP A 266 1.87 13.09 21.13
C ASP A 266 2.91 14.23 21.15
N LEU A 267 2.97 14.97 20.05
CA LEU A 267 3.92 16.06 19.80
C LEU A 267 3.24 17.45 19.91
N SER A 268 1.98 17.50 20.35
CA SER A 268 1.19 18.73 20.45
C SER A 268 1.62 19.61 21.63
N ASN A 269 2.20 19.01 22.67
CA ASN A 269 2.70 19.69 23.87
C ASN A 269 4.12 19.21 24.20
N PRO A 270 5.11 20.10 24.34
CA PRO A 270 6.50 19.71 24.56
C PRO A 270 6.74 18.94 25.86
N VAL A 271 5.98 19.21 26.93
CA VAL A 271 6.11 18.47 28.21
C VAL A 271 5.50 17.07 28.09
N ALA A 272 4.31 16.98 27.48
CA ALA A 272 3.66 15.69 27.21
C ALA A 272 4.49 14.83 26.25
N ALA A 273 5.08 15.45 25.23
CA ALA A 273 5.96 14.82 24.27
C ALA A 273 7.18 14.19 24.95
N ILE A 274 7.85 14.91 25.87
CA ILE A 274 9.00 14.34 26.60
C ILE A 274 8.60 13.14 27.45
N ALA A 275 7.49 13.24 28.20
CA ALA A 275 7.01 12.14 29.03
C ALA A 275 6.58 10.93 28.17
N GLY A 276 5.86 11.18 27.07
CA GLY A 276 5.45 10.16 26.11
C GLY A 276 6.64 9.48 25.45
N MET A 277 7.60 10.25 24.91
CA MET A 277 8.83 9.71 24.32
C MET A 277 9.63 8.89 25.32
N HIS A 278 9.74 9.32 26.58
CA HIS A 278 10.39 8.54 27.63
C HIS A 278 9.71 7.18 27.85
N HIS A 279 8.36 7.18 27.89
CA HIS A 279 7.59 5.95 28.05
C HIS A 279 7.78 4.99 26.87
N VAL A 280 7.60 5.47 25.64
CA VAL A 280 7.75 4.65 24.42
C VAL A 280 9.18 4.12 24.29
N LEU A 281 10.21 4.95 24.57
CA LEU A 281 11.60 4.51 24.57
C LEU A 281 11.87 3.42 25.61
N THR A 282 11.37 3.59 26.84
CA THR A 282 11.56 2.61 27.92
C THR A 282 10.89 1.28 27.57
N GLN A 283 9.70 1.33 26.98
CA GLN A 283 8.99 0.14 26.51
C GLN A 283 9.77 -0.56 25.39
N ALA A 284 10.22 0.18 24.36
CA ALA A 284 10.99 -0.36 23.25
C ALA A 284 12.29 -1.03 23.73
N LEU A 285 13.04 -0.38 24.63
CA LEU A 285 14.26 -0.96 25.20
C LEU A 285 13.96 -2.21 26.04
N GLY A 286 12.86 -2.23 26.80
CA GLY A 286 12.41 -3.41 27.55
C GLY A 286 12.06 -4.58 26.62
N SER A 287 11.32 -4.31 25.54
CA SER A 287 10.95 -5.30 24.51
C SER A 287 12.19 -5.85 23.79
N ALA A 288 13.12 -4.98 23.40
CA ALA A 288 14.39 -5.38 22.79
C ALA A 288 15.20 -6.25 23.74
N TRP A 289 15.33 -5.85 25.02
CA TRP A 289 16.04 -6.61 26.04
C TRP A 289 15.42 -8.00 26.26
N ALA A 290 14.11 -8.08 26.43
CA ALA A 290 13.42 -9.35 26.65
C ALA A 290 13.62 -10.30 25.45
N THR A 291 13.56 -9.76 24.23
CA THR A 291 13.79 -10.50 23.00
C THR A 291 15.24 -10.99 22.89
N VAL A 292 16.22 -10.12 23.15
CA VAL A 292 17.64 -10.48 23.11
C VAL A 292 17.96 -11.58 24.11
N VAL A 293 17.51 -11.44 25.37
CA VAL A 293 17.81 -12.42 26.41
C VAL A 293 17.20 -13.79 26.10
N LEU A 294 15.98 -13.81 25.56
CA LEU A 294 15.28 -15.07 25.32
C LEU A 294 15.64 -15.74 23.99
N ASP A 295 15.87 -14.95 22.94
CA ASP A 295 15.97 -15.46 21.57
C ASP A 295 17.41 -15.45 21.03
N ASP A 296 18.30 -14.63 21.61
CA ASP A 296 19.68 -14.48 21.12
C ASP A 296 20.74 -14.99 22.11
N ILE A 297 20.42 -15.17 23.40
CA ILE A 297 21.34 -15.78 24.37
C ILE A 297 21.04 -17.27 24.54
N LEU A 298 21.96 -18.13 24.13
CA LEU A 298 21.92 -19.57 24.35
C LEU A 298 22.62 -19.91 25.67
N ILE A 299 21.99 -20.73 26.51
CA ILE A 299 22.49 -21.08 27.84
C ILE A 299 22.48 -22.59 28.01
N SER A 300 23.56 -23.12 28.57
CA SER A 300 23.66 -24.47 29.11
C SER A 300 24.20 -24.40 30.55
N PRO A 301 24.25 -25.51 31.31
CA PRO A 301 24.82 -25.50 32.66
C PRO A 301 26.28 -25.01 32.76
N ALA A 302 27.03 -25.03 31.66
CA ALA A 302 28.44 -24.66 31.64
C ALA A 302 28.81 -23.56 30.63
N THR A 303 27.88 -23.16 29.75
CA THR A 303 28.17 -22.23 28.65
C THR A 303 27.10 -21.17 28.51
N VAL A 304 27.52 -19.96 28.12
CA VAL A 304 26.63 -18.89 27.69
C VAL A 304 27.16 -18.33 26.38
N ASP A 305 26.28 -18.21 25.40
CA ASP A 305 26.60 -17.73 24.05
C ASP A 305 25.59 -16.70 23.58
N TYR A 306 26.07 -15.54 23.15
CA TYR A 306 25.28 -14.60 22.36
C TYR A 306 25.37 -14.99 20.88
N SER A 307 24.29 -15.53 20.34
CA SER A 307 24.17 -16.05 18.97
C SER A 307 22.88 -15.50 18.33
N PRO A 308 22.86 -14.21 17.95
CA PRO A 308 21.65 -13.56 17.49
C PRO A 308 21.25 -13.99 16.07
N ARG A 309 19.94 -14.04 15.81
CA ARG A 309 19.40 -14.24 14.45
C ARG A 309 19.26 -12.94 13.65
N LYS A 310 19.20 -11.81 14.34
CA LYS A 310 19.12 -10.45 13.78
C LYS A 310 20.17 -9.56 14.46
N PRO A 311 20.78 -8.60 13.77
CA PRO A 311 21.69 -7.66 14.43
C PRO A 311 20.98 -6.87 15.52
N LEU A 312 21.74 -6.37 16.51
CA LEU A 312 21.20 -5.62 17.64
C LEU A 312 20.42 -4.37 17.19
N SER A 313 20.89 -3.70 16.14
CA SER A 313 20.19 -2.59 15.48
C SER A 313 18.77 -2.97 15.07
N GLN A 314 18.61 -4.10 14.37
CA GLN A 314 17.30 -4.57 13.94
C GLN A 314 16.42 -4.97 15.13
N ARG A 315 16.98 -5.55 16.20
CA ARG A 315 16.21 -5.83 17.44
C ARG A 315 15.65 -4.54 18.06
N ILE A 316 16.40 -3.44 18.01
CA ILE A 316 15.97 -2.13 18.51
C ILE A 316 14.93 -1.50 17.58
N ILE A 317 15.11 -1.60 16.26
CA ILE A 317 14.12 -1.16 15.25
C ILE A 317 12.80 -1.92 15.45
N ASP A 318 12.84 -3.25 15.45
CA ASP A 318 11.66 -4.11 15.65
C ASP A 318 10.93 -3.75 16.96
N ALA A 319 11.66 -3.50 18.05
CA ALA A 319 11.06 -3.17 19.33
C ALA A 319 10.49 -1.74 19.42
N SER A 320 10.91 -0.86 18.50
CA SER A 320 10.41 0.51 18.39
C SER A 320 9.24 0.63 17.43
N ASP A 321 9.03 -0.38 16.59
CA ASP A 321 7.97 -0.43 15.59
C ASP A 321 6.62 -0.79 16.23
N PRO A 322 5.60 0.10 16.19
CA PRO A 322 4.29 -0.18 16.77
C PRO A 322 3.52 -1.32 16.07
N ARG A 323 3.94 -1.71 14.86
CA ARG A 323 3.36 -2.86 14.14
C ARG A 323 3.82 -4.19 14.73
N VAL A 324 4.94 -4.20 15.45
CA VAL A 324 5.47 -5.38 16.13
C VAL A 324 4.89 -5.47 17.54
N ALA A 325 4.16 -6.55 17.81
CA ALA A 325 3.58 -6.74 19.14
C ALA A 325 4.66 -6.84 20.23
N ALA A 326 4.51 -6.03 21.28
CA ALA A 326 5.39 -6.09 22.43
C ALA A 326 5.31 -7.48 23.12
N PRO A 327 6.42 -7.99 23.69
CA PRO A 327 6.41 -9.24 24.43
C PRO A 327 5.38 -9.18 25.58
N PRO A 328 4.56 -10.23 25.76
CA PRO A 328 3.58 -10.24 26.84
C PRO A 328 4.28 -10.35 28.21
N PRO A 329 3.61 -9.97 29.32
CA PRO A 329 4.23 -9.89 30.64
C PRO A 329 4.93 -11.17 31.10
N GLU A 330 4.40 -12.35 30.75
CA GLU A 330 5.02 -13.64 31.04
C GLU A 330 6.37 -13.82 30.35
N ARG A 331 6.54 -13.30 29.13
CA ARG A 331 7.83 -13.30 28.44
C ARG A 331 8.82 -12.36 29.11
N VAL A 332 8.36 -11.19 29.57
CA VAL A 332 9.22 -10.25 30.31
C VAL A 332 9.71 -10.88 31.62
N ALA A 333 8.84 -11.57 32.35
CA ALA A 333 9.22 -12.33 33.54
C ALA A 333 10.20 -13.47 33.21
N ALA A 334 9.95 -14.22 32.13
CA ALA A 334 10.85 -15.28 31.68
C ALA A 334 12.24 -14.76 31.27
N ALA A 335 12.32 -13.57 30.68
CA ALA A 335 13.60 -12.93 30.37
C ALA A 335 14.39 -12.60 31.65
N SER A 336 13.71 -12.11 32.69
CA SER A 336 14.33 -11.85 34.00
C SER A 336 14.88 -13.12 34.64
N GLU A 337 14.11 -14.20 34.59
CA GLU A 337 14.56 -15.51 35.09
C GLU A 337 15.74 -16.06 34.29
N ARG A 338 15.67 -15.98 32.96
CA ARG A 338 16.79 -16.41 32.09
C ARG A 338 18.04 -15.59 32.34
N TRP A 339 17.91 -14.30 32.63
CA TRP A 339 19.05 -13.46 32.99
C TRP A 339 19.69 -13.86 34.33
N ASN A 340 18.89 -14.29 35.32
CA ASN A 340 19.43 -14.86 36.56
C ASN A 340 20.26 -16.12 36.27
N GLN A 341 19.81 -16.97 35.33
CA GLN A 341 20.54 -18.17 34.90
C GLN A 341 21.84 -17.84 34.16
N VAL A 342 21.84 -16.82 33.29
CA VAL A 342 23.08 -16.27 32.68
C VAL A 342 24.06 -15.88 33.78
N THR A 343 23.58 -15.08 34.73
CA THR A 343 24.40 -14.55 35.82
C THR A 343 25.00 -15.68 36.66
N ALA A 344 24.20 -16.70 37.01
CA ALA A 344 24.67 -17.87 37.74
C ALA A 344 25.71 -18.69 36.97
N THR A 345 25.49 -18.91 35.67
CA THR A 345 26.41 -19.69 34.82
C THR A 345 27.75 -18.99 34.68
N VAL A 346 27.73 -17.67 34.44
CA VAL A 346 28.92 -16.82 34.33
C VAL A 346 29.69 -16.75 35.66
N ALA A 347 28.98 -16.68 36.79
CA ALA A 347 29.60 -16.72 38.12
C ALA A 347 30.30 -18.06 38.40
N ALA A 348 29.71 -19.17 37.93
CA ALA A 348 30.29 -20.50 38.06
C ALA A 348 31.43 -20.77 37.06
N HIS A 349 31.42 -20.11 35.90
CA HIS A 349 32.37 -20.31 34.80
C HIS A 349 32.95 -18.96 34.31
N PRO A 350 33.97 -18.39 34.99
CA PRO A 350 34.46 -17.04 34.69
C PRO A 350 34.96 -16.80 33.26
N VAL A 351 35.40 -17.86 32.56
CA VAL A 351 35.80 -17.78 31.14
C VAL A 351 34.61 -17.40 30.25
N GLU A 352 33.40 -17.86 30.57
CA GLU A 352 32.18 -17.49 29.85
C GLU A 352 31.85 -16.00 30.03
N ALA A 353 32.27 -15.37 31.14
CA ALA A 353 32.11 -13.93 31.33
C ALA A 353 32.85 -13.12 30.25
N ALA A 354 34.13 -13.44 30.03
CA ALA A 354 34.97 -12.76 29.07
C ALA A 354 34.52 -13.03 27.62
N LYS A 355 34.12 -14.28 27.34
CA LYS A 355 33.58 -14.68 26.04
C LYS A 355 32.28 -13.93 25.72
N LEU A 356 31.31 -13.94 26.63
CA LEU A 356 30.04 -13.23 26.47
C LEU A 356 30.27 -11.72 26.32
N ALA A 357 31.14 -11.12 27.13
CA ALA A 357 31.51 -9.71 27.01
C ALA A 357 32.09 -9.39 25.62
N GLY A 358 32.96 -10.25 25.08
CA GLY A 358 33.51 -10.11 23.73
C GLY A 358 32.42 -10.20 22.64
N GLN A 359 31.50 -11.15 22.74
CA GLN A 359 30.38 -11.28 21.80
C GLN A 359 29.46 -10.05 21.83
N LEU A 360 29.13 -9.54 23.03
CA LEU A 360 28.33 -8.33 23.20
C LEU A 360 29.07 -7.06 22.71
N ALA A 361 30.38 -6.97 22.93
CA ALA A 361 31.19 -5.89 22.37
C ALA A 361 31.19 -5.92 20.83
N GLY A 362 31.22 -7.12 20.22
CA GLY A 362 31.05 -7.29 18.78
C GLY A 362 29.68 -6.80 18.29
N ALA A 363 28.61 -7.12 19.00
CA ALA A 363 27.26 -6.62 18.70
C ALA A 363 27.17 -5.09 18.76
N TRP A 364 27.81 -4.48 19.75
CA TRP A 364 27.95 -3.02 19.86
C TRP A 364 28.75 -2.43 18.71
N GLY A 365 29.85 -3.06 18.31
CA GLY A 365 30.64 -2.66 17.15
C GLY A 365 29.81 -2.69 15.86
N GLN A 366 28.99 -3.73 15.67
CA GLN A 366 28.06 -3.80 14.55
C GLN A 366 27.00 -2.71 14.60
N LEU A 367 26.42 -2.41 15.78
CA LEU A 367 25.47 -1.31 15.93
C LEU A 367 26.07 0.05 15.51
N VAL A 368 27.35 0.30 15.80
CA VAL A 368 28.05 1.50 15.32
C VAL A 368 28.18 1.49 13.80
N ALA A 369 28.54 0.35 13.20
CA ALA A 369 28.63 0.20 11.74
C ALA A 369 27.26 0.37 11.04
N ASP A 370 26.18 -0.12 11.64
CA ASP A 370 24.79 0.05 11.18
C ASP A 370 24.29 1.51 11.25
N ASN A 371 25.14 2.43 11.74
CA ASN A 371 24.90 3.86 11.82
C ASN A 371 25.99 4.69 11.12
N ALA A 372 26.84 4.06 10.29
CA ALA A 372 27.97 4.72 9.65
C ALA A 372 27.55 5.91 8.77
N ASP A 373 26.37 5.87 8.15
CA ASP A 373 25.88 6.96 7.30
C ASP A 373 25.61 8.24 8.12
N LEU A 374 25.25 8.11 9.40
CA LEU A 374 24.99 9.26 10.27
C LEU A 374 26.26 10.05 10.63
N ALA A 375 27.44 9.46 10.45
CA ALA A 375 28.72 10.15 10.62
C ALA A 375 29.13 10.97 9.38
N ASN A 376 28.45 10.78 8.24
CA ASN A 376 28.78 11.44 6.99
C ASN A 376 28.02 12.78 6.83
N PRO A 377 28.69 13.94 6.79
CA PRO A 377 28.01 15.23 6.64
C PRO A 377 27.27 15.37 5.30
N ALA A 378 27.68 14.65 4.25
CA ALA A 378 26.96 14.64 2.98
C ALA A 378 25.58 14.01 3.09
N VAL A 379 25.40 13.04 4.01
CA VAL A 379 24.09 12.45 4.30
C VAL A 379 23.18 13.54 4.88
N TRP A 380 23.61 14.23 5.94
CA TRP A 380 22.84 15.33 6.54
C TRP A 380 22.48 16.45 5.57
N ALA A 381 23.37 16.79 4.63
CA ALA A 381 23.07 17.76 3.59
C ALA A 381 21.95 17.29 2.65
N ARG A 382 21.89 15.99 2.32
CA ARG A 382 20.77 15.39 1.57
C ARG A 382 19.48 15.40 2.39
N LEU A 383 19.55 15.02 3.67
CA LEU A 383 18.39 15.01 4.57
C LEU A 383 17.76 16.41 4.72
N ALA A 384 18.58 17.46 4.70
CA ALA A 384 18.09 18.84 4.76
C ALA A 384 17.22 19.22 3.55
N ALA A 385 17.35 18.53 2.42
CA ALA A 385 16.53 18.71 1.23
C ALA A 385 15.25 17.85 1.25
N THR A 386 14.98 17.09 2.32
CA THR A 386 13.87 16.14 2.32
C THR A 386 12.52 16.80 2.08
N VAL A 387 12.23 17.95 2.72
CA VAL A 387 10.92 18.63 2.61
C VAL A 387 10.61 19.04 1.17
N PRO A 388 11.46 19.80 0.46
CA PRO A 388 11.17 20.17 -0.93
C PRO A 388 11.15 18.98 -1.89
N LEU A 389 11.91 17.90 -1.62
CA LEU A 389 11.84 16.67 -2.42
C LEU A 389 10.52 15.94 -2.18
N HIS A 390 10.11 15.83 -0.92
CA HIS A 390 8.88 15.18 -0.49
C HIS A 390 7.65 15.89 -1.05
N ASP A 391 7.58 17.22 -0.97
CA ASP A 391 6.44 17.98 -1.52
C ASP A 391 6.51 18.13 -3.06
N GLY A 392 7.60 17.67 -3.68
CA GLY A 392 7.92 17.90 -5.09
C GLY A 392 7.31 16.92 -6.10
N TYR A 393 6.59 15.87 -5.66
CA TYR A 393 6.06 14.82 -6.57
C TYR A 393 5.14 15.34 -7.68
N PRO A 394 4.26 16.35 -7.46
CA PRO A 394 3.48 16.96 -8.55
C PRO A 394 4.34 17.53 -9.70
N ASN A 395 5.62 17.81 -9.47
CA ASN A 395 6.55 18.34 -10.46
C ASN A 395 7.16 17.23 -11.35
N GLY A 396 6.31 16.32 -11.86
CA GLY A 396 6.67 15.35 -12.90
C GLY A 396 6.72 13.88 -12.49
N GLN A 397 6.59 13.54 -11.20
CA GLN A 397 6.62 12.14 -10.76
C GLN A 397 5.26 11.43 -10.93
N LEU A 398 4.17 12.19 -11.06
CA LEU A 398 2.82 11.61 -11.17
C LEU A 398 2.44 11.19 -12.60
N ALA A 399 3.14 11.69 -13.63
CA ALA A 399 2.75 11.52 -15.03
C ALA A 399 2.64 10.04 -15.47
N THR A 400 3.58 9.20 -15.02
CA THR A 400 3.57 7.76 -15.31
C THR A 400 2.42 7.03 -14.61
N GLY A 401 2.06 7.44 -13.39
CA GLY A 401 0.90 6.91 -12.67
C GLY A 401 -0.42 7.28 -13.35
N ILE A 402 -0.54 8.53 -13.81
CA ILE A 402 -1.70 8.99 -14.61
C ILE A 402 -1.84 8.13 -15.88
N ALA A 403 -0.75 7.99 -16.65
CA ALA A 403 -0.74 7.18 -17.87
C ALA A 403 -1.12 5.71 -17.59
N TRP A 404 -0.60 5.14 -16.51
CA TRP A 404 -0.89 3.77 -16.14
C TRP A 404 -2.35 3.55 -15.75
N LEU A 405 -2.94 4.40 -14.92
CA LEU A 405 -4.34 4.27 -14.51
C LEU A 405 -5.30 4.38 -15.69
N MET A 406 -5.04 5.30 -16.63
CA MET A 406 -5.82 5.39 -17.87
C MET A 406 -5.67 4.13 -18.72
N ALA A 407 -4.46 3.60 -18.86
CA ALA A 407 -4.21 2.38 -19.62
C ALA A 407 -4.92 1.15 -19.01
N VAL A 408 -4.89 1.02 -17.69
CA VAL A 408 -5.61 -0.03 -16.95
C VAL A 408 -7.12 0.07 -17.21
N ALA A 409 -7.69 1.28 -17.10
CA ALA A 409 -9.11 1.49 -17.35
C ALA A 409 -9.51 1.12 -18.79
N HIS A 410 -8.69 1.47 -19.78
CA HIS A 410 -8.91 1.07 -21.16
C HIS A 410 -8.86 -0.44 -21.35
N ASP A 411 -7.84 -1.12 -20.83
CA ASP A 411 -7.73 -2.58 -20.95
C ASP A 411 -8.91 -3.31 -20.28
N LEU A 412 -9.38 -2.82 -19.14
CA LEU A 412 -10.57 -3.34 -18.45
C LEU A 412 -11.86 -3.15 -19.27
N SER A 413 -12.02 -2.01 -19.95
CA SER A 413 -13.19 -1.74 -20.80
C SER A 413 -13.32 -2.71 -21.98
N GLN A 414 -12.19 -3.29 -22.44
CA GLN A 414 -12.14 -4.24 -23.56
C GLN A 414 -12.29 -5.70 -23.08
N GLY A 415 -11.89 -6.00 -21.83
CA GLY A 415 -11.87 -7.36 -21.28
C GLY A 415 -13.21 -7.89 -20.76
N GLN A 416 -14.22 -7.02 -20.55
CA GLN A 416 -15.57 -7.43 -20.09
C GLN A 416 -16.49 -7.92 -21.22
N SER A 417 -15.93 -8.55 -22.26
CA SER A 417 -16.68 -9.05 -23.43
C SER A 417 -17.19 -10.48 -23.24
#